data_AF-A0A0A3J0G2-F1
#
_entry.id   AF-A0A0A3J0G2-F1
#
_cell.length_a   1.000
_cell.length_b   1.000
_cell.length_c   1.000
_cell.angle_alpha   90.00
_cell.angle_beta   90.00
_cell.angle_gamma   90.00
#
_symmetry.space_group_name_H-M   'P 1'
#
loop_
_entity.id
_entity.type
_entity.pdbx_description
1 polymer ?
#
loop_
_entity_poly.entity_id
_entity_poly.type
_entity_poly.pdbx_seq_one_letter_code
_entity_poly.pdbx_strand_id
1 'polypeptide(L)'
;MTKLQLVATSAMGLESIVAEEVQNLGYETKVDNGKVYFEGDELAIARCNLWLRVADRVKIVVAQFPATTFDQLFESTKSIEWEKYLPVDAAFPVAGKSVKSKLFSVPDCQAIVKKAIVERMKQHYKRLGFLDESGATFKIEVSILKDVATITIDTSGAGLHRRGYRQAQGEAPLKETLAAALIKVSKWNPNRPFVDLFCGSGTIPLEAAMIGQNIAPGYNREFISEHWNWIKSKVWDEARDEADSLANYDQPLEIIGSDIDHKMVSIAEANALEAGFSDLVTFKQMQATDFTTRLTDGVIISNPPYGERIGEIETIERVIRDLGNVMKNYPTWSVYMLSSMENFEELYGKKATKKRKLFNGFIRTDLYQFWGQKSKRD
;
A
#
# COMPACT_ATOMS: atom_id res chain seq x y z
N MET A 1 -18.04 17.33 15.29
CA MET A 1 -17.02 16.33 14.91
C MET A 1 -15.66 16.93 15.20
N THR A 2 -14.80 16.20 15.90
CA THR A 2 -13.45 16.68 16.21
C THR A 2 -12.61 16.56 14.95
N LYS A 3 -12.05 17.68 14.48
CA LYS A 3 -11.11 17.64 13.34
C LYS A 3 -9.76 17.13 13.81
N LEU A 4 -9.30 16.04 13.21
CA LEU A 4 -8.00 15.42 13.44
C LEU A 4 -7.10 15.67 12.22
N GLN A 5 -5.83 15.95 12.49
CA GLN A 5 -4.82 15.94 11.44
C GLN A 5 -4.42 14.48 11.18
N LEU A 6 -4.64 14.00 9.96
CA LEU A 6 -4.31 12.65 9.53
C LEU A 6 -3.13 12.68 8.55
N VAL A 7 -2.42 11.55 8.47
CA VAL A 7 -1.38 11.30 7.48
C VAL A 7 -1.48 9.88 6.96
N ALA A 8 -1.56 9.73 5.63
CA ALA A 8 -1.36 8.47 4.94
C ALA A 8 0.11 8.39 4.50
N THR A 9 0.84 7.39 5.00
CA THR A 9 2.23 7.17 4.57
C THR A 9 2.26 6.37 3.29
N SER A 10 3.22 6.62 2.41
CA SER A 10 3.38 5.89 1.15
C SER A 10 4.85 5.58 0.86
N ALA A 11 5.08 4.61 -0.03
CA ALA A 11 6.38 4.46 -0.66
C ALA A 11 6.72 5.70 -1.50
N MET A 12 8.03 5.95 -1.64
CA MET A 12 8.54 7.09 -2.41
C MET A 12 8.09 6.99 -3.89
N GLY A 13 7.54 8.09 -4.42
CA GLY A 13 7.05 8.17 -5.80
C GLY A 13 5.59 7.74 -5.99
N LEU A 14 4.92 7.29 -4.92
CA LEU A 14 3.50 6.90 -4.93
C LEU A 14 2.59 7.92 -4.22
N GLU A 15 3.15 9.00 -3.67
CA GLU A 15 2.43 9.99 -2.87
C GLU A 15 1.29 10.63 -3.65
N SER A 16 1.52 10.91 -4.95
CA SER A 16 0.50 11.46 -5.85
C SER A 16 -0.71 10.54 -6.01
N ILE A 17 -0.49 9.22 -6.03
CA ILE A 17 -1.58 8.24 -6.17
C ILE A 17 -2.35 8.16 -4.86
N VAL A 18 -1.67 8.15 -3.72
CA VAL A 18 -2.31 8.16 -2.41
C VAL A 18 -3.11 9.46 -2.20
N ALA A 19 -2.58 10.60 -2.65
CA ALA A 19 -3.30 11.87 -2.59
C ALA A 19 -4.58 11.84 -3.42
N GLU A 20 -4.54 11.29 -4.63
CA GLU A 20 -5.72 11.09 -5.47
C GLU A 20 -6.74 10.16 -4.79
N GLU A 21 -6.31 9.06 -4.16
CA GLU A 21 -7.21 8.18 -3.41
C GLU A 21 -7.90 8.91 -2.24
N VAL A 22 -7.16 9.71 -1.48
CA VAL A 22 -7.71 10.50 -0.36
C VAL A 22 -8.66 11.59 -0.87
N GLN A 23 -8.35 12.24 -1.99
CA GLN A 23 -9.21 13.23 -2.64
C GLN A 23 -10.51 12.62 -3.17
N ASN A 24 -10.45 11.40 -3.73
CA ASN A 24 -11.63 10.68 -4.19
C ASN A 24 -12.57 10.30 -3.04
N LEU A 25 -12.06 10.18 -1.81
CA LEU A 25 -12.90 10.03 -0.60
C LEU A 25 -13.48 11.36 -0.10
N GLY A 26 -13.12 12.48 -0.73
CA GLY A 26 -13.65 13.82 -0.43
C GLY A 26 -12.80 14.65 0.52
N TYR A 27 -11.54 14.26 0.78
CA TYR A 27 -10.64 15.01 1.68
C TYR A 27 -9.60 15.82 0.92
N GLU A 28 -9.37 17.06 1.37
CA GLU A 28 -8.29 17.89 0.84
C GLU A 28 -6.93 17.43 1.35
N THR A 29 -5.95 17.38 0.44
CA THR A 29 -4.63 16.81 0.74
C THR A 29 -3.49 17.80 0.58
N LYS A 30 -2.49 17.66 1.44
CA LYS A 30 -1.16 18.25 1.28
C LYS A 30 -0.12 17.14 1.15
N VAL A 31 0.57 17.12 0.01
CA VAL A 31 1.59 16.11 -0.29
C VAL A 31 2.96 16.55 0.21
N ASP A 32 3.68 15.62 0.83
CA ASP A 32 5.08 15.73 1.23
C ASP A 32 5.78 14.39 0.90
N ASN A 33 7.11 14.34 1.00
CA ASN A 33 7.88 13.15 0.63
C ASN A 33 7.48 11.93 1.48
N GLY A 34 6.94 10.89 0.84
CA GLY A 34 6.41 9.67 1.47
C GLY A 34 5.19 9.86 2.38
N LYS A 35 4.53 11.03 2.36
CA LYS A 35 3.42 11.36 3.27
C LYS A 35 2.36 12.22 2.59
N VAL A 36 1.11 11.89 2.81
CA VAL A 36 -0.05 12.68 2.38
C VAL A 36 -0.82 13.10 3.63
N TYR A 37 -0.81 14.39 3.95
CA TYR A 37 -1.52 14.95 5.09
C TYR A 37 -2.91 15.41 4.67
N PHE A 38 -3.91 15.24 5.53
CA PHE A 38 -5.29 15.67 5.32
C PHE A 38 -5.98 15.86 6.67
N GLU A 39 -7.08 16.60 6.70
CA GLU A 39 -7.93 16.74 7.89
C GLU A 39 -9.17 15.84 7.76
N GLY A 40 -9.61 15.25 8.87
CA GLY A 40 -10.80 14.42 8.91
C GLY A 40 -11.27 14.14 10.34
N ASP A 41 -12.43 13.53 10.47
CA ASP A 41 -13.01 13.08 11.74
C ASP A 41 -12.81 11.57 11.95
N GLU A 42 -13.55 10.96 12.88
CA GLU A 42 -13.45 9.51 13.11
C GLU A 42 -13.87 8.69 11.88
N LEU A 43 -14.84 9.17 11.08
CA LEU A 43 -15.27 8.52 9.86
C LEU A 43 -14.17 8.55 8.79
N ALA A 44 -13.39 9.64 8.72
CA ALA A 44 -12.21 9.70 7.86
C ALA A 44 -11.15 8.65 8.22
N ILE A 45 -10.96 8.35 9.50
CA ILE A 45 -10.06 7.26 9.93
C ILE A 45 -10.57 5.92 9.39
N ALA A 46 -11.86 5.62 9.57
CA ALA A 46 -12.46 4.36 9.12
C ALA A 46 -12.40 4.23 7.59
N ARG A 47 -12.90 5.23 6.86
CA ARG A 47 -12.93 5.24 5.39
C ARG A 47 -11.54 5.14 4.80
N CYS A 48 -10.55 5.88 5.30
CA CYS A 48 -9.19 5.82 4.75
C CYS A 48 -8.49 4.47 5.03
N ASN A 49 -8.73 3.84 6.18
CA ASN A 49 -8.19 2.50 6.44
C ASN A 49 -8.84 1.44 5.55
N LEU A 50 -10.15 1.57 5.27
CA LEU A 50 -10.87 0.65 4.39
C LEU A 50 -10.51 0.81 2.91
N TRP A 51 -10.37 2.05 2.42
CA TRP A 51 -10.36 2.36 0.99
C TRP A 51 -8.99 2.59 0.36
N LEU A 52 -7.97 3.04 1.11
CA LEU A 52 -6.68 3.38 0.52
C LEU A 52 -5.90 2.12 0.12
N ARG A 53 -5.69 1.91 -1.18
CA ARG A 53 -5.01 0.71 -1.71
C ARG A 53 -3.50 0.87 -1.75
N VAL A 54 -3.01 2.10 -1.92
CA VAL A 54 -1.58 2.38 -2.15
C VAL A 54 -0.88 2.89 -0.89
N ALA A 55 -1.63 3.41 0.08
CA ALA A 55 -1.07 3.83 1.36
C ALA A 55 -0.51 2.64 2.15
N ASP A 56 0.58 2.85 2.88
CA ASP A 56 1.14 1.85 3.79
C ASP A 56 0.36 1.79 5.11
N ARG A 57 -0.05 2.95 5.65
CA ARG A 57 -0.72 3.15 6.94
C ARG A 57 -1.42 4.50 6.98
N VAL A 58 -2.46 4.61 7.79
CA VAL A 58 -3.12 5.87 8.20
C VAL A 58 -2.79 6.15 9.66
N LYS A 59 -2.36 7.38 9.96
CA LYS A 59 -1.98 7.79 11.31
C LYS A 59 -2.60 9.14 11.68
N ILE A 60 -2.84 9.35 12.96
CA ILE A 60 -3.16 10.66 13.52
C ILE A 60 -1.85 11.39 13.80
N VAL A 61 -1.72 12.64 13.36
CA VAL A 61 -0.62 13.53 13.72
C VAL A 61 -1.01 14.27 15.00
N VAL A 62 -0.34 13.92 16.10
CA VAL A 62 -0.62 14.49 17.42
C VAL A 62 0.07 15.83 17.58
N ALA A 63 1.33 15.92 17.15
CA ALA A 63 2.13 17.13 17.24
C ALA A 63 3.31 17.09 16.28
N GLN A 64 3.77 18.28 15.90
CA GLN A 64 5.03 18.49 15.19
C GLN A 64 5.76 19.69 15.78
N PHE A 65 7.02 19.52 16.16
CA PHE A 65 7.82 20.56 16.81
C PHE A 65 9.32 20.35 16.60
N PRO A 66 10.15 21.41 16.65
CA PRO A 66 11.59 21.26 16.65
C PRO A 66 12.08 20.61 17.96
N ALA A 67 13.02 19.66 17.86
CA ALA A 67 13.62 18.99 19.00
C ALA A 67 15.11 18.71 18.73
N THR A 68 15.97 19.49 19.39
CA THR A 68 17.44 19.36 19.28
C THR A 68 18.09 18.80 20.54
N THR A 69 17.36 18.76 21.65
CA THR A 69 17.78 18.20 22.94
C THR A 69 16.70 17.25 23.48
N PHE A 70 17.09 16.30 24.34
CA PHE A 70 16.13 15.40 24.97
C PHE A 70 15.16 16.14 25.89
N ASP A 71 15.59 17.23 26.54
CA ASP A 71 14.70 18.07 27.35
C ASP A 71 13.62 18.75 26.48
N GLN A 72 13.99 19.27 25.31
CA GLN A 72 13.02 19.83 24.36
C GLN A 72 12.01 18.77 23.90
N LEU A 73 12.50 17.56 23.57
CA LEU A 73 11.63 16.45 23.20
C LEU A 73 10.69 16.07 24.34
N PHE A 74 11.19 15.99 25.58
CA PHE A 74 10.41 15.65 26.76
C PHE A 74 9.31 16.68 27.06
N GLU A 75 9.68 17.96 27.21
CA GLU A 75 8.74 19.02 27.57
C GLU A 75 7.69 19.27 26.48
N SER A 76 8.10 19.25 25.21
CA SER A 76 7.17 19.39 24.07
C SER A 76 6.25 18.18 23.93
N THR A 77 6.72 16.97 24.25
CA THR A 77 5.85 15.79 24.27
C THR A 77 4.88 15.85 25.44
N LYS A 78 5.34 16.27 26.63
CA LYS A 78 4.52 16.35 27.84
C LYS A 78 3.43 17.42 27.76
N SER A 79 3.64 18.49 27.00
CA SER A 79 2.68 19.59 26.85
C SER A 79 1.44 19.22 26.01
N ILE A 80 1.52 18.17 25.19
CA ILE A 80 0.41 17.64 24.41
C ILE A 80 -0.71 17.17 25.35
N GLU A 81 -1.95 17.46 24.98
CA GLU A 81 -3.16 16.98 25.66
C GLU A 81 -3.44 15.50 25.33
N TRP A 82 -2.56 14.61 25.78
CA TRP A 82 -2.61 13.15 25.54
C TRP A 82 -3.93 12.51 25.96
N GLU A 83 -4.57 13.05 26.99
CA GLU A 83 -5.89 12.63 27.48
C GLU A 83 -7.01 12.70 26.43
N LYS A 84 -6.83 13.49 25.35
CA LYS A 84 -7.79 13.55 24.24
C LYS A 84 -7.76 12.29 23.37
N TYR A 85 -6.65 11.55 23.41
CA TYR A 85 -6.42 10.37 22.57
C TYR A 85 -6.34 9.08 23.41
N LEU A 86 -5.72 9.16 24.58
CA LEU A 86 -5.40 8.01 25.41
C LEU A 86 -6.33 7.96 26.63
N PRO A 87 -7.16 6.91 26.78
CA PRO A 87 -7.81 6.64 28.05
C PRO A 87 -6.80 6.27 29.14
N VAL A 88 -7.25 6.29 30.39
CA VAL A 88 -6.40 6.06 31.58
C VAL A 88 -5.71 4.69 31.59
N ASP A 89 -6.31 3.70 30.95
CA ASP A 89 -5.87 2.31 30.85
C ASP A 89 -5.20 1.96 29.51
N ALA A 90 -4.99 2.95 28.63
CA ALA A 90 -4.41 2.74 27.30
C ALA A 90 -3.06 2.02 27.35
N ALA A 91 -2.85 1.05 26.48
CA ALA A 91 -1.53 0.49 26.21
C ALA A 91 -0.86 1.28 25.09
N PHE A 92 0.28 1.94 25.34
CA PHE A 92 0.89 2.85 24.36
C PHE A 92 2.38 2.56 24.11
N PRO A 93 2.71 1.54 23.32
CA PRO A 93 4.09 1.29 22.91
C PRO A 93 4.60 2.42 21.99
N VAL A 94 5.88 2.78 22.13
CA VAL A 94 6.51 3.86 21.37
C VAL A 94 7.55 3.30 20.40
N ALA A 95 7.31 3.48 19.11
CA ALA A 95 8.27 3.27 18.04
C ALA A 95 9.03 4.57 17.73
N GLY A 96 10.27 4.47 17.23
CA GLY A 96 11.08 5.64 16.92
C GLY A 96 11.80 5.54 15.58
N LYS A 97 12.01 6.69 14.94
CA LYS A 97 12.88 6.87 13.77
C LYS A 97 13.58 8.22 13.88
N SER A 98 14.87 8.28 13.59
CA SER A 98 15.62 9.52 13.52
C SER A 98 16.51 9.55 12.28
N VAL A 99 16.40 10.60 11.48
CA VAL A 99 17.14 10.76 10.22
C VAL A 99 17.68 12.19 10.15
N LYS A 100 18.98 12.34 9.91
CA LYS A 100 19.66 13.65 9.75
C LYS A 100 19.33 14.65 10.88
N SER A 101 19.33 14.18 12.13
CA SER A 101 18.95 14.98 13.30
C SER A 101 19.95 14.78 14.43
N LYS A 102 20.10 15.78 15.32
CA LYS A 102 20.97 15.75 16.49
C LYS A 102 20.58 14.64 17.47
N LEU A 103 19.28 14.43 17.64
CA LEU A 103 18.73 13.32 18.44
C LEU A 103 18.76 12.03 17.60
N PHE A 104 19.95 11.45 17.39
CA PHE A 104 20.12 10.26 16.54
C PHE A 104 19.80 8.94 17.25
N SER A 105 19.87 8.90 18.59
CA SER A 105 19.62 7.68 19.37
C SER A 105 18.12 7.39 19.43
N VAL A 106 17.67 6.46 18.59
CA VAL A 106 16.27 6.04 18.50
C VAL A 106 15.74 5.46 19.83
N PRO A 107 16.45 4.54 20.52
CA PRO A 107 15.99 4.00 21.80
C PRO A 107 15.80 5.08 22.87
N ASP A 108 16.69 6.06 22.94
CA ASP A 108 16.58 7.17 23.90
C ASP A 108 15.37 8.06 23.56
N CYS A 109 15.14 8.36 22.28
CA CYS A 109 13.95 9.10 21.86
C CYS A 109 12.66 8.37 22.24
N GLN A 110 12.61 7.05 22.09
CA GLN A 110 11.46 6.24 22.49
C GLN A 110 11.23 6.30 24.00
N ALA A 111 12.29 6.13 24.79
CA ALA A 111 12.21 6.16 26.24
C ALA A 111 11.77 7.55 26.77
N ILE A 112 12.34 8.63 26.20
CA ILE A 112 11.98 10.01 26.56
C ILE A 112 10.53 10.32 26.24
N VAL A 113 10.06 9.96 25.04
CA VAL A 113 8.66 10.15 24.64
C VAL A 113 7.72 9.34 25.53
N LYS A 114 8.02 8.05 25.79
CA LYS A 114 7.22 7.21 26.68
C LYS A 114 7.13 7.82 28.08
N LYS A 115 8.25 8.30 28.63
CA LYS A 115 8.29 8.95 29.95
C LYS A 115 7.44 10.23 29.97
N ALA A 116 7.57 11.09 28.96
CA ALA A 116 6.80 12.33 28.87
C ALA A 116 5.29 12.10 28.83
N ILE A 117 4.84 11.08 28.08
CA ILE A 117 3.44 10.69 28.00
C ILE A 117 2.95 10.19 29.36
N VAL A 118 3.70 9.30 30.02
CA VAL A 118 3.36 8.79 31.36
C VAL A 118 3.19 9.94 32.36
N GLU A 119 4.11 10.91 32.36
CA GLU A 119 4.04 12.06 33.27
C GLU A 119 2.81 12.94 32.99
N ARG A 120 2.48 13.23 31.72
CA ARG A 120 1.26 13.97 31.37
C ARG A 120 0.01 13.23 31.83
N MET A 121 -0.07 11.93 31.53
CA MET A 121 -1.22 11.09 31.84
C MET A 121 -1.43 10.96 33.36
N LYS A 122 -0.37 10.76 34.14
CA LYS A 122 -0.44 10.75 35.62
C LYS A 122 -0.98 12.06 36.18
N GLN A 123 -0.49 13.19 35.66
CA GLN A 123 -0.93 14.51 36.09
C GLN A 123 -2.42 14.74 35.77
N HIS A 124 -2.86 14.41 34.55
CA HIS A 124 -4.25 14.63 34.12
C HIS A 124 -5.22 13.72 34.90
N TYR A 125 -4.94 12.42 34.97
CA TYR A 125 -5.80 11.43 35.62
C TYR A 125 -5.59 11.34 37.15
N LYS A 126 -4.77 12.21 37.73
CA LYS A 126 -4.46 12.27 39.17
C LYS A 126 -4.01 10.91 39.74
N ARG A 127 -3.16 10.20 39.00
CA ARG A 127 -2.63 8.88 39.38
C ARG A 127 -1.31 9.03 40.12
N LEU A 128 -1.26 8.53 41.35
CA LEU A 128 -0.05 8.51 42.18
C LEU A 128 0.87 7.31 41.87
N GLY A 129 0.31 6.21 41.35
CA GLY A 129 1.01 4.97 41.04
C GLY A 129 1.37 4.78 39.57
N PHE A 130 1.62 3.54 39.17
CA PHE A 130 1.77 3.17 37.76
C PHE A 130 0.44 3.34 37.01
N LEU A 131 0.53 3.69 35.73
CA LEU A 131 -0.61 3.60 34.83
C LEU A 131 -0.79 2.14 34.46
N ASP A 132 -2.02 1.65 34.53
CA ASP A 132 -2.35 0.33 34.02
C ASP A 132 -2.39 0.42 32.49
N GLU A 133 -1.70 -0.48 31.79
CA GLU A 133 -1.66 -0.54 30.32
C GLU A 133 -2.42 -1.78 29.84
N SER A 134 -3.62 -1.99 30.40
CA SER A 134 -4.46 -3.19 30.20
C SER A 134 -5.54 -3.01 29.14
N GLY A 135 -5.80 -1.78 28.70
CA GLY A 135 -6.82 -1.42 27.73
C GLY A 135 -6.37 -1.52 26.27
N ALA A 136 -7.09 -0.82 25.39
CA ALA A 136 -6.82 -0.82 23.96
C ALA A 136 -5.42 -0.27 23.63
N THR A 137 -4.81 -0.79 22.56
CA THR A 137 -3.46 -0.40 22.16
C THR A 137 -3.45 0.81 21.23
N PHE A 138 -2.67 1.83 21.59
CA PHE A 138 -2.40 3.04 20.82
C PHE A 138 -0.91 3.07 20.45
N LYS A 139 -0.56 2.59 19.26
CA LYS A 139 0.84 2.54 18.81
C LYS A 139 1.33 3.93 18.45
N ILE A 140 2.23 4.47 19.27
CA ILE A 140 2.81 5.81 19.07
C ILE A 140 4.10 5.69 18.28
N GLU A 141 4.34 6.59 17.33
CA GLU A 141 5.62 6.72 16.62
C GLU A 141 6.16 8.14 16.76
N VAL A 142 7.42 8.26 17.20
CA VAL A 142 8.21 9.49 17.10
C VAL A 142 9.13 9.41 15.88
N SER A 143 8.92 10.30 14.92
CA SER A 143 9.78 10.43 13.74
C SER A 143 10.47 11.78 13.74
N ILE A 144 11.80 11.79 13.80
CA ILE A 144 12.62 13.00 13.79
C ILE A 144 13.34 13.10 12.45
N LEU A 145 13.09 14.18 11.72
CA LEU A 145 13.75 14.47 10.44
C LEU A 145 14.24 15.91 10.46
N LYS A 146 15.55 16.10 10.23
CA LYS A 146 16.17 17.44 10.24
C LYS A 146 15.79 18.25 11.49
N ASP A 147 15.92 17.62 12.66
CA ASP A 147 15.61 18.18 13.97
C ASP A 147 14.13 18.55 14.20
N VAL A 148 13.21 18.11 13.34
CA VAL A 148 11.76 18.26 13.52
C VAL A 148 11.16 16.92 13.93
N ALA A 149 10.67 16.83 15.16
CA ALA A 149 9.95 15.67 15.67
C ALA A 149 8.48 15.73 15.24
N THR A 150 7.97 14.62 14.70
CA THR A 150 6.56 14.40 14.40
C THR A 150 6.09 13.20 15.21
N ILE A 151 5.09 13.41 16.06
CA ILE A 151 4.49 12.37 16.91
C ILE A 151 3.17 11.94 16.30
N THR A 152 3.01 10.65 16.08
CA THR A 152 1.82 10.07 15.45
C THR A 152 1.26 8.89 16.23
N ILE A 153 -0.04 8.61 16.07
CA ILE A 153 -0.70 7.39 16.55
C ILE A 153 -1.17 6.58 15.34
N ASP A 154 -0.75 5.32 15.25
CA ASP A 154 -1.11 4.40 14.16
C ASP A 154 -2.54 3.91 14.32
N THR A 155 -3.38 4.17 13.31
CA THR A 155 -4.78 3.75 13.28
C THR A 155 -4.98 2.42 12.56
N SER A 156 -3.99 1.98 11.78
CA SER A 156 -4.09 0.78 10.93
C SER A 156 -3.65 -0.50 11.64
N GLY A 157 -2.62 -0.46 12.50
CA GLY A 157 -2.13 -1.63 13.22
C GLY A 157 -1.19 -2.50 12.39
N ALA A 158 -1.71 -3.46 11.62
CA ALA A 158 -0.92 -4.14 10.59
C ALA A 158 -0.84 -3.23 9.35
N GLY A 159 0.27 -3.28 8.59
CA GLY A 159 0.40 -2.45 7.38
C GLY A 159 -0.77 -2.71 6.43
N LEU A 160 -1.30 -1.67 5.78
CA LEU A 160 -2.44 -1.77 4.85
C LEU A 160 -2.17 -2.72 3.70
N HIS A 161 -0.88 -3.00 3.44
CA HIS A 161 -0.54 -3.99 2.44
C HIS A 161 -1.03 -5.42 2.77
N ARG A 162 -1.30 -5.76 4.02
CA ARG A 162 -1.79 -7.10 4.39
C ARG A 162 -3.31 -7.20 4.30
N ARG A 163 -3.87 -7.43 3.12
CA ARG A 163 -5.32 -7.39 2.88
C ARG A 163 -6.11 -8.46 3.63
N GLY A 164 -5.46 -9.57 3.96
CA GLY A 164 -6.07 -10.74 4.61
C GLY A 164 -6.05 -11.98 3.73
N TYR A 165 -6.02 -11.84 2.40
CA TYR A 165 -6.15 -12.98 1.49
C TYR A 165 -4.89 -13.85 1.29
N ARG A 166 -3.71 -13.35 1.67
CA ARG A 166 -2.45 -14.01 1.35
C ARG A 166 -2.14 -15.09 2.39
N GLN A 167 -2.55 -16.33 2.12
CA GLN A 167 -2.24 -17.48 2.98
C GLN A 167 -0.83 -18.02 2.76
N ALA A 168 -0.40 -18.12 1.50
CA ALA A 168 0.92 -18.61 1.11
C ALA A 168 1.61 -17.60 0.17
N GLN A 169 2.94 -17.52 0.28
CA GLN A 169 3.76 -16.61 -0.51
C GLN A 169 4.99 -17.33 -1.08
N GLY A 170 5.39 -16.92 -2.28
CA GLY A 170 6.72 -17.26 -2.80
C GLY A 170 7.83 -16.50 -2.06
N GLU A 171 9.08 -16.68 -2.47
CA GLU A 171 10.24 -16.10 -1.77
C GLU A 171 10.29 -14.56 -1.78
N ALA A 172 9.68 -13.90 -2.78
CA ALA A 172 9.71 -12.44 -2.90
C ALA A 172 8.45 -11.86 -3.59
N PRO A 173 7.27 -11.93 -2.97
CA PRO A 173 6.05 -11.40 -3.58
C PRO A 173 6.10 -9.86 -3.64
N LEU A 174 5.58 -9.30 -4.74
CA LEU A 174 5.34 -7.86 -4.83
C LEU A 174 4.42 -7.43 -3.68
N LYS A 175 4.73 -6.29 -3.04
CA LYS A 175 3.78 -5.67 -2.11
C LYS A 175 2.53 -5.31 -2.89
N GLU A 176 1.38 -5.67 -2.35
CA GLU A 176 0.12 -5.45 -3.02
C GLU A 176 -0.23 -3.94 -3.10
N THR A 177 0.35 -3.07 -2.23
CA THR A 177 0.24 -1.60 -2.38
C THR A 177 0.94 -1.11 -3.64
N LEU A 178 2.08 -1.71 -3.99
CA LEU A 178 2.78 -1.46 -5.24
C LEU A 178 2.01 -2.05 -6.42
N ALA A 179 1.44 -3.26 -6.29
CA ALA A 179 0.60 -3.85 -7.33
C ALA A 179 -0.62 -2.96 -7.67
N ALA A 180 -1.36 -2.50 -6.66
CA ALA A 180 -2.45 -1.54 -6.83
C ALA A 180 -1.98 -0.24 -7.52
N ALA A 181 -0.80 0.25 -7.15
CA ALA A 181 -0.21 1.42 -7.80
C ALA A 181 0.14 1.17 -9.28
N LEU A 182 0.65 -0.02 -9.65
CA LEU A 182 0.90 -0.37 -11.04
C LEU A 182 -0.40 -0.32 -11.86
N ILE A 183 -1.48 -0.88 -11.31
CA ILE A 183 -2.80 -0.89 -11.97
C ILE A 183 -3.34 0.54 -12.12
N LYS A 184 -3.26 1.38 -11.08
CA LYS A 184 -3.69 2.79 -11.14
C LYS A 184 -2.86 3.65 -12.08
N VAL A 185 -1.57 3.37 -12.23
CA VAL A 185 -0.70 4.06 -13.22
C VAL A 185 -0.98 3.57 -14.64
N SER A 186 -1.47 2.35 -14.78
CA SER A 186 -1.86 1.80 -16.07
C SER A 186 -3.12 2.48 -16.63
N LYS A 187 -3.43 2.17 -17.88
CA LYS A 187 -4.69 2.59 -18.52
C LYS A 187 -5.77 1.51 -18.46
N TRP A 188 -5.62 0.52 -17.58
CA TRP A 188 -6.59 -0.53 -17.43
C TRP A 188 -7.89 0.01 -16.81
N ASN A 189 -9.00 -0.58 -17.23
CA ASN A 189 -10.32 -0.41 -16.62
C ASN A 189 -11.04 -1.75 -16.71
N PRO A 190 -12.10 -1.98 -15.91
CA PRO A 190 -12.73 -3.29 -15.76
C PRO A 190 -13.27 -3.89 -17.06
N ASN A 191 -13.56 -3.06 -18.08
CA ASN A 191 -14.09 -3.49 -19.37
C ASN A 191 -13.01 -3.92 -20.37
N ARG A 192 -11.75 -4.01 -19.95
CA ARG A 192 -10.63 -4.41 -20.81
C ARG A 192 -10.01 -5.71 -20.30
N PRO A 193 -9.59 -6.62 -21.19
CA PRO A 193 -8.83 -7.80 -20.79
C PRO A 193 -7.58 -7.41 -20.00
N PHE A 194 -7.30 -8.12 -18.91
CA PHE A 194 -6.12 -7.94 -18.07
C PHE A 194 -5.29 -9.22 -18.06
N VAL A 195 -3.97 -9.09 -18.21
CA VAL A 195 -3.07 -10.25 -18.15
C VAL A 195 -1.84 -9.90 -17.31
N ASP A 196 -1.46 -10.81 -16.41
CA ASP A 196 -0.13 -10.84 -15.81
C ASP A 196 0.60 -12.10 -16.28
N LEU A 197 1.68 -11.92 -17.05
CA LEU A 197 2.47 -13.02 -17.62
C LEU A 197 3.53 -13.61 -16.68
N PHE A 198 3.72 -13.01 -15.51
CA PHE A 198 4.66 -13.45 -14.48
C PHE A 198 3.96 -13.35 -13.11
N CYS A 199 2.79 -13.99 -13.00
CA CYS A 199 1.85 -13.68 -11.93
C CYS A 199 2.31 -14.09 -10.54
N GLY A 200 3.26 -15.03 -10.44
CA GLY A 200 3.72 -15.57 -9.17
C GLY A 200 2.52 -16.00 -8.33
N SER A 201 2.40 -15.43 -7.13
CA SER A 201 1.31 -15.74 -6.18
C SER A 201 -0.01 -15.03 -6.46
N GLY A 202 -0.17 -14.44 -7.66
CA GLY A 202 -1.41 -13.81 -8.13
C GLY A 202 -1.65 -12.38 -7.62
N THR A 203 -0.65 -11.72 -7.05
CA THR A 203 -0.87 -10.44 -6.36
C THR A 203 -1.41 -9.33 -7.27
N ILE A 204 -0.85 -9.17 -8.48
CA ILE A 204 -1.31 -8.14 -9.43
C ILE A 204 -2.73 -8.48 -9.94
N PRO A 205 -3.03 -9.71 -10.42
CA PRO A 205 -4.40 -10.08 -10.81
C PRO A 205 -5.45 -9.88 -9.71
N LEU A 206 -5.14 -10.21 -8.45
CA LEU A 206 -6.08 -10.07 -7.35
C LEU A 206 -6.35 -8.59 -7.01
N GLU A 207 -5.33 -7.74 -6.98
CA GLU A 207 -5.55 -6.30 -6.82
C GLU A 207 -6.32 -5.70 -8.01
N ALA A 208 -6.13 -6.23 -9.23
CA ALA A 208 -6.92 -5.83 -10.39
C ALA A 208 -8.38 -6.25 -10.24
N ALA A 209 -8.67 -7.44 -9.71
CA ALA A 209 -10.04 -7.87 -9.42
C ALA A 209 -10.71 -6.97 -8.36
N MET A 210 -10.02 -6.68 -7.27
CA MET A 210 -10.52 -5.76 -6.23
C MET A 210 -10.80 -4.35 -6.76
N ILE A 211 -9.92 -3.81 -7.61
CA ILE A 211 -10.13 -2.52 -8.27
C ILE A 211 -11.29 -2.63 -9.27
N GLY A 212 -11.35 -3.74 -10.01
CA GLY A 212 -12.35 -4.05 -11.02
C GLY A 212 -13.77 -3.97 -10.51
N GLN A 213 -14.03 -4.63 -9.39
CA GLN A 213 -15.32 -4.66 -8.70
C GLN A 213 -15.47 -3.58 -7.64
N ASN A 214 -14.55 -2.61 -7.57
CA ASN A 214 -14.55 -1.55 -6.57
C ASN A 214 -14.64 -2.04 -5.10
N ILE A 215 -14.11 -3.22 -4.80
CA ILE A 215 -14.10 -3.79 -3.45
C ILE A 215 -13.01 -3.11 -2.61
N ALA A 216 -13.36 -2.60 -1.43
CA ALA A 216 -12.42 -1.93 -0.54
C ALA A 216 -11.27 -2.88 -0.10
N PRO A 217 -9.98 -2.46 -0.17
CA PRO A 217 -8.83 -3.30 0.20
C PRO A 217 -8.86 -3.75 1.67
N GLY A 218 -9.54 -2.99 2.53
CA GLY A 218 -9.66 -3.25 3.96
C GLY A 218 -10.86 -4.08 4.38
N TYR A 219 -11.71 -4.54 3.45
CA TYR A 219 -13.01 -5.15 3.78
C TYR A 219 -12.88 -6.40 4.66
N ASN A 220 -11.94 -7.30 4.36
CA ASN A 220 -11.77 -8.58 5.05
C ASN A 220 -10.65 -8.56 6.11
N ARG A 221 -10.50 -7.44 6.83
CA ARG A 221 -9.48 -7.30 7.89
C ARG A 221 -9.91 -6.32 8.96
N GLU A 222 -9.19 -6.37 10.07
CA GLU A 222 -9.36 -5.47 11.21
C GLU A 222 -8.27 -4.39 11.27
N PHE A 223 -8.60 -3.30 11.96
CA PHE A 223 -7.72 -2.18 12.25
C PHE A 223 -7.62 -1.94 13.76
N ILE A 224 -6.43 -1.57 14.23
CA ILE A 224 -6.19 -1.39 15.68
C ILE A 224 -7.11 -0.32 16.31
N SER A 225 -7.54 0.66 15.51
CA SER A 225 -8.41 1.74 15.96
C SER A 225 -9.89 1.38 16.07
N GLU A 226 -10.30 0.19 15.65
CA GLU A 226 -11.64 -0.36 15.91
C GLU A 226 -11.89 -0.61 17.39
N HIS A 227 -10.83 -0.84 18.16
CA HIS A 227 -10.91 -1.11 19.59
C HIS A 227 -10.80 0.15 20.46
N TRP A 228 -10.71 1.34 19.86
CA TRP A 228 -10.53 2.59 20.61
C TRP A 228 -11.87 3.11 21.11
N ASN A 229 -11.95 3.36 22.42
CA ASN A 229 -13.21 3.72 23.10
C ASN A 229 -13.90 5.00 22.59
N TRP A 230 -13.15 5.94 22.01
CA TRP A 230 -13.70 7.18 21.48
C TRP A 230 -14.08 7.10 19.99
N ILE A 231 -13.68 6.04 19.27
CA ILE A 231 -14.24 5.72 17.95
C ILE A 231 -15.36 4.71 18.15
N LYS A 232 -16.61 5.18 18.05
CA LYS A 232 -17.77 4.31 18.25
C LYS A 232 -17.81 3.23 17.16
N SER A 233 -18.20 2.01 17.53
CA SER A 233 -18.36 0.90 16.58
C SER A 233 -19.22 1.28 15.37
N LYS A 234 -20.29 2.07 15.59
CA LYS A 234 -21.17 2.58 14.54
C LYS A 234 -20.44 3.30 13.40
N VAL A 235 -19.32 3.98 13.68
CA VAL A 235 -18.53 4.68 12.64
C VAL A 235 -17.87 3.66 11.69
N TRP A 236 -17.39 2.54 12.24
CA TRP A 236 -16.82 1.45 11.44
C TRP A 236 -17.91 0.67 10.70
N ASP A 237 -19.05 0.45 11.35
CA ASP A 237 -20.21 -0.18 10.72
C ASP A 237 -20.68 0.65 9.52
N GLU A 238 -20.84 1.97 9.70
CA GLU A 238 -21.21 2.91 8.62
C GLU A 238 -20.21 2.90 7.46
N ALA A 239 -18.90 2.88 7.75
CA ALA A 239 -17.88 2.85 6.71
C ALA A 239 -17.81 1.49 5.97
N ARG A 240 -18.10 0.38 6.65
CA ARG A 240 -18.20 -0.96 6.03
C ARG A 240 -19.46 -1.10 5.18
N ASP A 241 -20.59 -0.59 5.66
CA ASP A 241 -21.86 -0.55 4.91
C ASP A 241 -21.69 0.31 3.64
N GLU A 242 -21.03 1.47 3.74
CA GLU A 242 -20.66 2.27 2.57
C GLU A 242 -19.79 1.45 1.61
N ALA A 243 -18.77 0.76 2.11
CA ALA A 243 -17.86 -0.04 1.31
C ALA A 243 -18.56 -1.17 0.54
N ASP A 244 -19.45 -1.90 1.20
CA ASP A 244 -20.27 -2.97 0.61
C ASP A 244 -21.23 -2.40 -0.45
N SER A 245 -21.89 -1.28 -0.15
CA SER A 245 -22.84 -0.65 -1.08
C SER A 245 -22.19 -0.10 -2.36
N LEU A 246 -20.90 0.25 -2.31
CA LEU A 246 -20.14 0.76 -3.44
C LEU A 246 -19.44 -0.35 -4.25
N ALA A 247 -19.46 -1.60 -3.76
CA ALA A 247 -18.90 -2.73 -4.47
C ALA A 247 -19.79 -3.13 -5.65
N ASN A 248 -19.16 -3.38 -6.79
CA ASN A 248 -19.80 -3.81 -8.02
C ASN A 248 -19.52 -5.30 -8.25
N TYR A 249 -20.10 -6.16 -7.40
CA TYR A 249 -19.88 -7.62 -7.45
C TYR A 249 -20.26 -8.26 -8.80
N ASP A 250 -21.20 -7.64 -9.51
CA ASP A 250 -21.66 -8.11 -10.81
C ASP A 250 -20.80 -7.61 -11.99
N GLN A 251 -19.79 -6.76 -11.75
CA GLN A 251 -18.91 -6.29 -12.82
C GLN A 251 -18.15 -7.50 -13.39
N PRO A 252 -18.37 -7.85 -14.68
CA PRO A 252 -17.63 -8.93 -15.30
C PRO A 252 -16.17 -8.51 -15.46
N LEU A 253 -15.26 -9.46 -15.23
CA LEU A 253 -13.83 -9.24 -15.31
C LEU A 253 -13.19 -10.32 -16.18
N GLU A 254 -12.31 -9.91 -17.07
CA GLU A 254 -11.49 -10.82 -17.86
C GLU A 254 -10.03 -10.67 -17.43
N ILE A 255 -9.67 -11.37 -16.35
CA ILE A 255 -8.35 -11.31 -15.73
C ILE A 255 -7.67 -12.68 -15.82
N ILE A 256 -6.47 -12.70 -16.40
CA ILE A 256 -5.65 -13.90 -16.51
C ILE A 256 -4.32 -13.67 -15.79
N GLY A 257 -3.93 -14.59 -14.92
CA GLY A 257 -2.57 -14.68 -14.40
C GLY A 257 -1.89 -15.93 -14.94
N SER A 258 -0.67 -15.82 -15.43
CA SER A 258 0.13 -17.00 -15.79
C SER A 258 1.52 -16.98 -15.20
N ASP A 259 2.01 -18.16 -14.88
CA ASP A 259 3.38 -18.39 -14.45
C ASP A 259 3.90 -19.71 -15.02
N ILE A 260 5.22 -19.82 -15.19
CA ILE A 260 5.85 -21.08 -15.62
C ILE A 260 5.88 -22.12 -14.48
N ASP A 261 5.93 -21.65 -13.23
CA ASP A 261 5.94 -22.51 -12.05
C ASP A 261 4.52 -22.88 -11.61
N HIS A 262 4.16 -24.16 -11.81
CA HIS A 262 2.89 -24.73 -11.34
C HIS A 262 2.63 -24.53 -9.84
N LYS A 263 3.68 -24.46 -8.99
CA LYS A 263 3.52 -24.22 -7.55
C LYS A 263 3.02 -22.80 -7.30
N MET A 264 3.54 -21.82 -8.04
CA MET A 264 3.10 -20.43 -7.94
C MET A 264 1.66 -20.26 -8.41
N VAL A 265 1.30 -20.92 -9.52
CA VAL A 265 -0.10 -20.98 -10.01
C VAL A 265 -1.03 -21.56 -8.93
N SER A 266 -0.66 -22.68 -8.31
CA SER A 266 -1.46 -23.30 -7.24
C SER A 266 -1.61 -22.37 -6.02
N ILE A 267 -0.55 -21.64 -5.65
CA ILE A 267 -0.60 -20.61 -4.59
C ILE A 267 -1.53 -19.45 -4.99
N ALA A 268 -1.48 -19.02 -6.25
CA ALA A 268 -2.31 -17.94 -6.76
C ALA A 268 -3.80 -18.31 -6.73
N GLU A 269 -4.15 -19.53 -7.14
CA GLU A 269 -5.52 -20.07 -7.05
C GLU A 269 -6.02 -20.14 -5.60
N ALA A 270 -5.17 -20.59 -4.66
CA ALA A 270 -5.52 -20.63 -3.24
C ALA A 270 -5.73 -19.22 -2.65
N ASN A 271 -4.87 -18.25 -3.01
CA ASN A 271 -5.05 -16.86 -2.62
C ASN A 271 -6.30 -16.23 -3.24
N ALA A 272 -6.66 -16.62 -4.48
CA ALA A 272 -7.88 -16.17 -5.13
C ALA A 272 -9.12 -16.70 -4.44
N LEU A 273 -9.10 -17.96 -4.00
CA LEU A 273 -10.17 -18.56 -3.21
C LEU A 273 -10.38 -17.81 -1.89
N GLU A 274 -9.30 -17.54 -1.15
CA GLU A 274 -9.38 -16.77 0.10
C GLU A 274 -9.87 -15.33 -0.13
N ALA A 275 -9.51 -14.72 -1.26
CA ALA A 275 -9.96 -13.39 -1.64
C ALA A 275 -11.41 -13.34 -2.17
N GLY A 276 -12.04 -14.49 -2.43
CA GLY A 276 -13.36 -14.58 -3.07
C GLY A 276 -13.37 -14.32 -4.58
N PHE A 277 -12.23 -14.51 -5.26
CA PHE A 277 -12.03 -14.22 -6.69
C PHE A 277 -11.79 -15.45 -7.57
N SER A 278 -12.06 -16.67 -7.08
CA SER A 278 -11.83 -17.92 -7.84
C SER A 278 -12.50 -17.95 -9.21
N ASP A 279 -13.72 -17.42 -9.32
CA ASP A 279 -14.48 -17.41 -10.58
C ASP A 279 -14.18 -16.18 -11.45
N LEU A 280 -13.39 -15.22 -10.95
CA LEU A 280 -13.12 -13.93 -11.58
C LEU A 280 -11.71 -13.84 -12.17
N VAL A 281 -10.77 -14.61 -11.63
CA VAL A 281 -9.37 -14.63 -12.10
C VAL A 281 -9.00 -16.02 -12.55
N THR A 282 -8.64 -16.15 -13.83
CA THR A 282 -8.15 -17.42 -14.37
C THR A 282 -6.63 -17.50 -14.23
N PHE A 283 -6.14 -18.45 -13.42
CA PHE A 283 -4.72 -18.74 -13.35
C PHE A 283 -4.33 -19.91 -14.26
N LYS A 284 -3.16 -19.83 -14.91
CA LYS A 284 -2.67 -20.85 -15.85
C LYS A 284 -1.18 -21.08 -15.71
N GLN A 285 -0.76 -22.33 -15.81
CA GLN A 285 0.64 -22.63 -16.07
C GLN A 285 0.95 -22.37 -17.54
N MET A 286 1.77 -21.36 -17.83
CA MET A 286 2.11 -20.97 -19.20
C MET A 286 3.41 -20.16 -19.20
N GLN A 287 4.27 -20.37 -20.21
CA GLN A 287 5.40 -19.47 -20.43
C GLN A 287 4.92 -18.13 -20.97
N ALA A 288 5.51 -17.03 -20.52
CA ALA A 288 5.15 -15.69 -20.98
C ALA A 288 5.21 -15.54 -22.52
N THR A 289 6.13 -16.25 -23.18
CA THR A 289 6.33 -16.25 -24.64
C THR A 289 5.28 -17.04 -25.41
N ASP A 290 4.54 -17.93 -24.73
CA ASP A 290 3.45 -18.71 -25.33
C ASP A 290 2.12 -17.95 -25.31
N PHE A 291 2.13 -16.68 -24.86
CA PHE A 291 0.96 -15.82 -24.80
C PHE A 291 0.27 -15.70 -26.16
N THR A 292 -0.98 -16.15 -26.19
CA THR A 292 -1.85 -16.03 -27.36
C THR A 292 -3.26 -15.62 -26.98
N THR A 293 -3.87 -14.76 -27.80
CA THR A 293 -5.25 -14.31 -27.59
C THR A 293 -5.87 -13.81 -28.89
N ARG A 294 -7.20 -13.86 -28.98
CA ARG A 294 -7.97 -13.21 -30.05
C ARG A 294 -8.55 -11.86 -29.62
N LEU A 295 -8.44 -11.52 -28.34
CA LEU A 295 -8.96 -10.29 -27.78
C LEU A 295 -8.11 -9.09 -28.18
N THR A 296 -8.74 -7.93 -28.29
CA THR A 296 -8.09 -6.66 -28.59
C THR A 296 -8.14 -5.73 -27.39
N ASP A 297 -7.40 -4.62 -27.49
CA ASP A 297 -7.40 -3.55 -26.49
C ASP A 297 -7.14 -4.00 -25.04
N GLY A 298 -6.41 -5.10 -24.82
CA GLY A 298 -6.06 -5.58 -23.49
C GLY A 298 -4.92 -4.81 -22.82
N VAL A 299 -4.69 -5.12 -21.54
CA VAL A 299 -3.58 -4.59 -20.75
C VAL A 299 -2.79 -5.73 -20.14
N ILE A 300 -1.48 -5.76 -20.39
CA ILE A 300 -0.54 -6.60 -19.66
C ILE A 300 0.14 -5.76 -18.58
N ILE A 301 0.10 -6.22 -17.33
CA ILE A 301 0.91 -5.66 -16.24
C ILE A 301 1.64 -6.82 -15.57
N SER A 302 2.96 -6.82 -15.63
CA SER A 302 3.74 -7.89 -15.01
C SER A 302 4.97 -7.36 -14.25
N ASN A 303 5.42 -8.19 -13.32
CA ASN A 303 6.66 -8.00 -12.57
C ASN A 303 7.61 -9.19 -12.82
N PRO A 304 8.31 -9.23 -13.98
CA PRO A 304 9.25 -10.31 -14.28
C PRO A 304 10.39 -10.39 -13.24
N PRO A 305 11.06 -11.55 -13.13
CA PRO A 305 12.22 -11.71 -12.25
C PRO A 305 13.33 -10.69 -12.54
N TYR A 306 14.04 -10.26 -11.49
CA TYR A 306 15.08 -9.22 -11.59
C TYR A 306 16.49 -9.76 -11.91
N GLY A 307 16.68 -11.08 -11.91
CA GLY A 307 17.95 -11.74 -12.24
C GLY A 307 19.05 -11.45 -11.22
N GLU A 308 19.10 -12.22 -10.13
CA GLU A 308 20.11 -12.03 -9.08
C GLU A 308 21.40 -12.83 -9.35
N ARG A 309 21.36 -13.80 -10.27
CA ARG A 309 22.51 -14.65 -10.66
C ARG A 309 22.78 -14.59 -12.15
N ILE A 310 24.05 -14.72 -12.55
CA ILE A 310 24.51 -14.58 -13.96
C ILE A 310 23.73 -15.49 -14.94
N GLY A 311 23.50 -16.77 -14.62
CA GLY A 311 22.74 -17.66 -15.50
C GLY A 311 21.23 -17.36 -15.58
N GLU A 312 20.67 -16.73 -14.55
CA GLU A 312 19.28 -16.27 -14.56
C GLU A 312 19.13 -15.02 -15.44
N ILE A 313 20.13 -14.12 -15.42
CA ILE A 313 20.13 -12.91 -16.24
C ILE A 313 20.01 -13.25 -17.73
N GLU A 314 20.86 -14.13 -18.26
CA GLU A 314 20.82 -14.51 -19.69
C GLU A 314 19.46 -15.11 -20.09
N THR A 315 18.88 -15.92 -19.20
CA THR A 315 17.56 -16.53 -19.41
C THR A 315 16.46 -15.47 -19.43
N ILE A 316 16.49 -14.53 -18.48
CA ILE A 316 15.54 -13.41 -18.38
C ILE A 316 15.66 -12.49 -19.59
N GLU A 317 16.88 -12.16 -20.02
CA GLU A 317 17.11 -11.35 -21.22
C GLU A 317 16.49 -11.99 -22.46
N ARG A 318 16.67 -13.30 -22.65
CA ARG A 318 16.06 -14.03 -23.76
C ARG A 318 14.54 -13.98 -23.69
N VAL A 319 13.95 -14.26 -22.53
CA VAL A 319 12.49 -14.20 -22.33
C VAL A 319 11.95 -12.80 -22.66
N ILE A 320 12.65 -11.72 -22.28
CA ILE A 320 12.22 -10.35 -22.59
C ILE A 320 12.30 -10.04 -24.08
N ARG A 321 13.35 -10.50 -24.77
CA ARG A 321 13.47 -10.36 -26.24
C ARG A 321 12.33 -11.09 -26.96
N ASP A 322 12.08 -12.33 -26.54
CA ASP A 322 11.04 -13.16 -27.14
C ASP A 322 9.65 -12.58 -26.88
N LEU A 323 9.40 -12.08 -25.66
CA LEU A 323 8.16 -11.39 -25.33
C LEU A 323 7.96 -10.12 -26.16
N GLY A 324 9.01 -9.32 -26.35
CA GLY A 324 9.00 -8.17 -27.23
C GLY A 324 8.61 -8.52 -28.67
N ASN A 325 9.07 -9.68 -29.18
CA ASN A 325 8.70 -10.19 -30.49
C ASN A 325 7.24 -10.67 -30.54
N VAL A 326 6.78 -11.42 -29.54
CA VAL A 326 5.37 -11.88 -29.42
C VAL A 326 4.42 -10.69 -29.43
N MET A 327 4.73 -9.63 -28.67
CA MET A 327 3.86 -8.46 -28.56
C MET A 327 3.76 -7.62 -29.84
N LYS A 328 4.61 -7.84 -30.85
CA LYS A 328 4.42 -7.22 -32.19
C LYS A 328 3.12 -7.67 -32.86
N ASN A 329 2.63 -8.87 -32.53
CA ASN A 329 1.38 -9.42 -33.06
C ASN A 329 0.14 -8.84 -32.38
N TYR A 330 0.30 -8.09 -31.28
CA TYR A 330 -0.80 -7.54 -30.47
C TYR A 330 -0.70 -6.02 -30.36
N PRO A 331 -0.77 -5.26 -31.47
CA PRO A 331 -0.49 -3.83 -31.49
C PRO A 331 -1.46 -2.97 -30.67
N THR A 332 -2.68 -3.46 -30.39
CA THR A 332 -3.68 -2.76 -29.57
C THR A 332 -3.47 -2.95 -28.07
N TRP A 333 -2.63 -3.91 -27.67
CA TRP A 333 -2.40 -4.20 -26.25
C TRP A 333 -1.43 -3.19 -25.64
N SER A 334 -1.78 -2.69 -24.46
CA SER A 334 -0.85 -1.90 -23.65
C SER A 334 -0.05 -2.81 -22.74
N VAL A 335 1.25 -2.61 -22.64
CA VAL A 335 2.16 -3.43 -21.82
C VAL A 335 2.84 -2.58 -20.77
N TYR A 336 2.84 -3.05 -19.53
CA TYR A 336 3.46 -2.42 -18.38
C TYR A 336 4.37 -3.43 -17.69
N MET A 337 5.67 -3.16 -17.65
CA MET A 337 6.67 -4.07 -17.08
C MET A 337 7.46 -3.37 -15.99
N LEU A 338 7.41 -3.91 -14.78
CA LEU A 338 8.25 -3.46 -13.67
C LEU A 338 9.59 -4.19 -13.72
N SER A 339 10.70 -3.47 -13.85
CA SER A 339 12.03 -4.09 -13.95
C SER A 339 13.13 -3.19 -13.37
N SER A 340 14.19 -3.80 -12.85
CA SER A 340 15.43 -3.14 -12.44
C SER A 340 16.47 -3.07 -13.57
N MET A 341 16.25 -3.74 -14.71
CA MET A 341 17.20 -3.76 -15.82
C MET A 341 17.27 -2.41 -16.55
N GLU A 342 18.49 -1.89 -16.71
CA GLU A 342 18.72 -0.61 -17.39
C GLU A 342 18.59 -0.73 -18.91
N ASN A 343 18.93 -1.88 -19.49
CA ASN A 343 18.84 -2.21 -20.93
C ASN A 343 17.49 -2.80 -21.35
N PHE A 344 16.44 -2.70 -20.52
CA PHE A 344 15.14 -3.34 -20.78
C PHE A 344 14.54 -2.99 -22.15
N GLU A 345 14.58 -1.72 -22.57
CA GLU A 345 14.00 -1.28 -23.87
C GLU A 345 14.75 -1.84 -25.08
N GLU A 346 16.07 -2.05 -24.95
CA GLU A 346 16.90 -2.68 -25.99
C GLU A 346 16.54 -4.15 -26.11
N LEU A 347 16.46 -4.87 -24.98
CA LEU A 347 16.05 -6.27 -24.94
C LEU A 347 14.62 -6.44 -25.48
N TYR A 348 13.68 -5.64 -25.01
CA TYR A 348 12.29 -5.70 -25.45
C TYR A 348 12.11 -5.28 -26.93
N GLY A 349 13.11 -4.63 -27.53
CA GLY A 349 13.11 -4.26 -28.95
C GLY A 349 12.20 -3.09 -29.30
N LYS A 350 11.78 -2.29 -28.30
CA LYS A 350 10.93 -1.10 -28.48
C LYS A 350 11.21 -0.10 -27.37
N LYS A 351 11.23 1.20 -27.69
CA LYS A 351 11.27 2.27 -26.68
C LYS A 351 9.91 2.40 -25.98
N ALA A 352 9.93 2.53 -24.67
CA ALA A 352 8.76 2.76 -23.85
C ALA A 352 8.15 4.12 -24.19
N THR A 353 6.82 4.18 -24.24
CA THR A 353 6.07 5.43 -24.37
C THR A 353 6.28 6.33 -23.15
N LYS A 354 6.39 5.71 -21.97
CA LYS A 354 6.70 6.39 -20.71
C LYS A 354 7.48 5.46 -19.79
N LYS A 355 8.37 6.03 -18.98
CA LYS A 355 9.12 5.33 -17.94
C LYS A 355 8.84 6.04 -16.61
N ARG A 356 8.44 5.29 -15.57
CA ARG A 356 8.22 5.84 -14.22
C ARG A 356 9.12 5.12 -13.22
N LYS A 357 9.97 5.86 -12.54
CA LYS A 357 10.80 5.32 -11.45
C LYS A 357 9.93 4.95 -10.25
N LEU A 358 10.12 3.73 -9.75
CA LEU A 358 9.44 3.18 -8.58
C LEU A 358 10.46 2.45 -7.69
N PHE A 359 10.01 1.98 -6.53
CA PHE A 359 10.83 1.20 -5.62
C PHE A 359 10.06 -0.05 -5.18
N ASN A 360 10.66 -1.21 -5.38
CA ASN A 360 10.18 -2.47 -4.82
C ASN A 360 11.05 -2.80 -3.60
N GLY A 361 10.57 -2.43 -2.40
CA GLY A 361 11.42 -2.44 -1.21
C GLY A 361 12.58 -1.46 -1.35
N PHE A 362 13.82 -1.96 -1.25
CA PHE A 362 15.04 -1.16 -1.46
C PHE A 362 15.56 -1.19 -2.90
N ILE A 363 14.95 -2.01 -3.76
CA ILE A 363 15.37 -2.15 -5.15
C ILE A 363 14.72 -1.02 -5.96
N ARG A 364 15.57 -0.16 -6.54
CA ARG A 364 15.12 0.81 -7.53
C ARG A 364 14.67 0.06 -8.77
N THR A 365 13.46 0.33 -9.22
CA THR A 365 12.87 -0.23 -10.43
C THR A 365 12.31 0.88 -11.30
N ASP A 366 12.04 0.55 -12.56
CA ASP A 366 11.31 1.40 -13.46
C ASP A 366 10.11 0.62 -14.01
N LEU A 367 8.95 1.29 -14.07
CA LEU A 367 7.78 0.83 -14.79
C LEU A 367 7.87 1.32 -16.23
N TYR A 368 8.21 0.39 -17.13
CA TYR A 368 8.23 0.61 -18.57
C TYR A 368 6.81 0.49 -19.12
N GLN A 369 6.33 1.54 -19.79
CA GLN A 369 4.96 1.62 -20.30
C GLN A 369 4.97 1.69 -21.81
N PHE A 370 4.39 0.70 -22.47
CA PHE A 370 4.21 0.63 -23.91
C PHE A 370 2.71 0.73 -24.20
N TRP A 371 2.24 1.89 -24.60
CA TRP A 371 0.81 2.05 -24.87
C TRP A 371 0.43 1.42 -26.19
N GLY A 372 -0.66 0.66 -26.18
CA GLY A 372 -1.26 0.08 -27.37
C GLY A 372 -1.75 1.14 -28.34
N GLN A 373 -1.82 0.77 -29.60
CA GLN A 373 -2.50 1.56 -30.63
C GLN A 373 -4.00 1.52 -30.36
N LYS A 374 -4.70 2.62 -30.67
CA LYS A 374 -6.16 2.59 -30.62
C LYS A 374 -6.66 1.61 -31.68
N SER A 375 -7.54 0.68 -31.30
CA SER A 375 -8.31 -0.08 -32.28
C SER A 375 -9.03 0.88 -33.22
N LYS A 376 -9.16 0.49 -34.50
CA LYS A 376 -10.06 1.19 -35.40
C LYS A 376 -11.45 0.97 -34.81
N ARG A 377 -12.15 2.07 -34.49
CA ARG A 377 -13.57 1.99 -34.12
C ARG A 377 -14.29 1.40 -35.33
N ASP A 378 -15.01 0.31 -35.13
CA ASP A 378 -16.00 -0.17 -36.09
C ASP A 378 -17.15 0.84 -36.22
#